data_AF-A0A960USK0-F1
#
_entry.id   AF-A0A960USK0-F1
#
_cell.length_a   1.000
_cell.length_b   1.000
_cell.length_c   1.000
_cell.angle_alpha   90.00
_cell.angle_beta   90.00
_cell.angle_gamma   90.00
#
_symmetry.space_group_name_H-M   'P 1'
#
loop_
_entity.id
_entity.type
_entity.pdbx_description
1 polymer ?
#
loop_
_entity_poly.entity_id
_entity_poly.type
_entity_poly.pdbx_seq_one_letter_code
_entity_poly.pdbx_strand_id
1 'polypeptide(L)'
;MNSDHLRIGKRIFQELIQSNLMPGRYEGNGYFERLQSTYSKYKEKSWQIQAGSTGWNVSRLGIGTYRMHRGSREHYDALREALISGTNVIDTSSNYMDGAAEALIGDVVRDLVAAGRLKREEIVIISKAGYIQGRNSLLTAEIDFPEQTVFDRNLAH
;
A
#
# COMPACT_ATOMS: atom_id res chain seq x y z
N MET A 1 -11.25 -29.88 4.17
CA MET A 1 -10.45 -28.74 4.69
C MET A 1 -11.10 -28.27 5.97
N ASN A 2 -10.34 -28.25 7.07
CA ASN A 2 -10.87 -28.16 8.42
C ASN A 2 -11.44 -26.76 8.74
N SER A 3 -12.71 -26.69 9.15
CA SER A 3 -13.49 -25.46 9.37
C SER A 3 -13.06 -24.62 10.58
N ASP A 4 -12.13 -25.14 11.38
CA ASP A 4 -11.74 -24.54 12.66
C ASP A 4 -10.76 -23.37 12.51
N HIS A 5 -9.92 -23.36 11.48
CA HIS A 5 -8.95 -22.28 11.25
C HIS A 5 -9.62 -20.94 10.87
N LEU A 6 -10.72 -21.01 10.12
CA LEU A 6 -11.54 -19.84 9.75
C LEU A 6 -12.28 -19.25 10.96
N ARG A 7 -12.71 -20.10 11.90
CA ARG A 7 -13.39 -19.67 13.14
C ARG A 7 -12.44 -19.00 14.12
N ILE A 8 -11.22 -19.51 14.26
CA ILE A 8 -10.19 -18.92 15.13
C ILE A 8 -9.76 -17.55 14.59
N GLY A 9 -9.53 -17.42 13.28
CA GLY A 9 -9.22 -16.13 12.66
C GLY A 9 -10.32 -15.10 12.89
N LYS A 10 -11.59 -15.45 12.64
CA LYS A 10 -12.72 -14.54 12.87
C LYS A 10 -12.83 -14.07 14.32
N ARG A 11 -12.59 -14.95 15.29
CA ARG A 11 -12.68 -14.62 16.72
C ARG A 11 -11.54 -13.71 17.18
N ILE A 12 -10.30 -13.99 16.74
CA ILE A 12 -9.13 -13.15 17.06
C ILE A 12 -9.26 -11.76 16.40
N PHE A 13 -9.71 -11.69 15.14
CA PHE A 13 -9.89 -10.40 14.47
C PHE A 13 -11.09 -9.62 14.99
N GLN A 14 -12.18 -10.27 15.41
CA GLN A 14 -13.31 -9.57 16.06
C GLN A 14 -12.91 -8.91 17.39
N GLU A 15 -12.04 -9.54 18.19
CA GLU A 15 -11.56 -8.98 19.46
C GLU A 15 -10.57 -7.81 19.25
N LEU A 16 -9.91 -7.73 18.09
CA LEU A 16 -9.05 -6.59 17.71
C LEU A 16 -9.84 -5.39 17.14
N ILE A 17 -11.11 -5.57 16.79
CA ILE A 17 -11.98 -4.47 16.36
C ILE A 17 -12.52 -3.78 17.61
N GLN A 18 -11.89 -2.66 17.96
CA GLN A 18 -12.36 -1.76 19.01
C GLN A 18 -13.61 -1.03 18.53
N SER A 19 -14.80 -1.58 18.80
CA SER A 19 -16.09 -1.14 18.26
C SER A 19 -16.47 0.32 18.55
N ASN A 20 -15.85 0.95 19.55
CA ASN A 20 -16.08 2.36 19.93
C ASN A 20 -14.97 3.31 19.42
N LEU A 21 -14.01 2.79 18.63
CA LEU A 21 -12.87 3.53 18.09
C LEU A 21 -12.80 3.29 16.58
N MET A 22 -12.32 4.27 15.82
CA MET A 22 -12.01 4.05 14.41
C MET A 22 -11.01 2.88 14.33
N PRO A 23 -11.23 1.84 13.48
CA PRO A 23 -10.27 0.76 13.31
C PRO A 23 -8.88 1.32 13.01
N GLY A 24 -7.89 1.04 13.89
CA GLY A 24 -6.53 1.57 13.78
C GLY A 24 -6.20 2.75 14.71
N ARG A 25 -7.16 3.32 15.45
CA ARG A 25 -6.83 4.35 16.45
C ARG A 25 -6.31 3.70 17.72
N TYR A 26 -5.00 3.76 17.91
CA TYR A 26 -4.32 3.29 19.13
C TYR A 26 -4.68 4.19 20.33
N GLU A 27 -5.45 3.65 21.29
CA GLU A 27 -5.57 4.22 22.63
C GLU A 27 -4.52 3.60 23.55
N GLY A 28 -3.36 4.20 23.58
CA GLY A 28 -2.35 3.92 24.59
C GLY A 28 -1.39 5.08 24.66
N ASN A 29 -1.07 5.53 25.88
CA ASN A 29 0.10 6.39 26.07
C ASN A 29 1.30 5.73 25.39
N GLY A 30 2.14 6.52 24.74
CA GLY A 30 2.79 6.13 23.49
C GLY A 30 3.75 4.95 23.60
N TYR A 31 3.57 3.94 22.73
CA TYR A 31 4.64 2.97 22.46
C TYR A 31 5.92 3.70 22.03
N PHE A 32 5.79 4.70 21.15
CA PHE A 32 6.90 5.53 20.71
C PHE A 32 7.40 6.49 21.79
N GLU A 33 6.50 7.07 22.60
CA GLU A 33 6.89 7.88 23.78
C GLU A 33 7.68 7.03 24.79
N ARG A 34 7.21 5.81 25.09
CA ARG A 34 7.92 4.84 25.94
C ARG A 34 9.23 4.40 25.33
N LEU A 35 9.29 4.17 24.02
CA LEU A 35 10.55 3.86 23.34
C LEU A 35 11.56 5.00 23.51
N GLN A 36 11.10 6.25 23.38
CA GLN A 36 11.96 7.41 23.53
C GLN A 36 12.43 7.59 24.98
N SER A 37 11.56 7.36 25.97
CA SER A 37 11.95 7.42 27.38
C SER A 37 12.86 6.25 27.80
N THR A 38 12.64 5.05 27.23
CA THR A 38 13.41 3.83 27.55
C THR A 38 14.77 3.82 26.86
N TYR A 39 14.84 4.31 25.63
CA TYR A 39 16.04 4.31 24.80
C TYR A 39 16.41 5.74 24.46
N SER A 40 17.31 6.35 25.25
CA SER A 40 17.76 7.74 25.05
C SER A 40 18.39 8.04 23.69
N LYS A 41 18.78 7.01 22.93
CA LYS A 41 19.28 7.11 21.55
C LYS A 41 18.20 6.97 20.48
N TYR A 42 16.97 6.62 20.85
CA TYR A 42 15.84 6.55 19.91
C TYR A 42 15.57 7.93 19.34
N LYS A 43 15.56 8.02 18.01
CA LYS A 43 15.19 9.23 17.28
C LYS A 43 13.90 8.91 16.55
N GLU A 44 12.83 9.64 16.84
CA GLU A 44 11.49 9.40 16.27
C GLU A 44 11.48 9.33 14.74
N LYS A 45 12.38 10.06 14.06
CA LYS A 45 12.53 10.05 12.59
C LYS A 45 13.62 9.11 12.06
N SER A 46 14.22 8.24 12.88
CA SER A 46 15.29 7.31 12.43
C SER A 46 14.82 6.26 11.42
N TRP A 47 13.51 6.11 11.27
CA TRP A 47 12.91 5.22 10.28
C TRP A 47 12.69 5.92 8.93
N GLN A 48 13.12 7.17 8.78
CA GLN A 48 13.24 7.84 7.48
C GLN A 48 14.70 7.84 7.04
N ILE A 49 14.93 7.71 5.73
CA ILE A 49 16.26 7.69 5.10
C ILE A 49 16.24 8.52 3.81
N GLN A 50 17.43 8.91 3.33
CA GLN A 50 17.56 9.39 1.96
C GLN A 50 17.64 8.21 0.99
N ALA A 51 16.80 8.21 -0.04
CA ALA A 51 16.76 7.17 -1.05
C ALA A 51 17.93 7.28 -2.02
N GLY A 52 19.08 6.66 -1.69
CA GLY A 52 20.27 6.67 -2.55
C GLY A 52 20.73 8.10 -2.89
N SER A 53 21.02 8.35 -4.17
CA SER A 53 21.42 9.67 -4.68
C SER A 53 20.24 10.57 -5.11
N THR A 54 18.99 10.16 -4.89
CA THR A 54 17.81 10.89 -5.37
C THR A 54 17.52 12.18 -4.59
N GLY A 55 18.06 12.30 -3.38
CA GLY A 55 17.74 13.39 -2.45
C GLY A 55 16.34 13.28 -1.82
N TRP A 56 15.57 12.22 -2.10
CA TRP A 56 14.24 12.03 -1.52
C TRP A 56 14.33 11.48 -0.10
N ASN A 57 13.57 12.08 0.82
CA ASN A 57 13.39 11.54 2.17
C ASN A 57 12.22 10.55 2.14
N VAL A 58 12.51 9.29 2.44
CA VAL A 58 11.54 8.20 2.38
C VAL A 58 11.47 7.45 3.71
N SER A 59 10.32 6.90 4.02
CA SER A 59 10.18 5.88 5.06
C SER A 59 10.93 4.60 4.69
N ARG A 60 11.50 3.92 5.68
CA ARG A 60 12.14 2.59 5.52
C ARG A 60 11.14 1.47 5.25
N LEU A 61 9.85 1.75 5.47
CA LEU A 61 8.74 0.90 5.10
C LEU A 61 8.03 1.52 3.89
N GLY A 62 7.45 0.67 3.04
CA GLY A 62 6.55 1.09 1.98
C GLY A 62 5.30 0.23 1.99
N ILE A 63 4.21 0.73 1.42
CA ILE A 63 2.96 -0.01 1.28
C ILE A 63 2.85 -0.62 -0.11
N GLY A 64 2.76 -1.95 -0.17
CA GLY A 64 2.53 -2.69 -1.40
C GLY A 64 1.04 -2.84 -1.71
N THR A 65 0.64 -2.48 -2.92
CA THR A 65 -0.78 -2.41 -3.31
C THR A 65 -1.26 -3.58 -4.18
N TYR A 66 -0.45 -4.64 -4.33
CA TYR A 66 -0.73 -5.79 -5.22
C TYR A 66 -2.13 -6.41 -5.06
N ARG A 67 -2.64 -6.52 -3.83
CA ARG A 67 -3.97 -7.08 -3.53
C ARG A 67 -5.01 -6.04 -3.12
N MET A 68 -4.66 -4.76 -3.22
CA MET A 68 -5.57 -3.66 -2.93
C MET A 68 -6.35 -3.28 -4.18
N HIS A 69 -7.59 -2.85 -4.01
CA HIS A 69 -8.44 -2.41 -5.11
C HIS A 69 -9.40 -1.34 -4.62
N ARG A 70 -9.72 -0.42 -5.53
CA ARG A 70 -10.78 0.58 -5.37
C ARG A 70 -12.12 -0.11 -5.07
N GLY A 71 -12.85 0.40 -4.08
CA GLY A 71 -14.15 -0.14 -3.67
C GLY A 71 -14.13 -0.95 -2.37
N SER A 72 -12.97 -1.42 -1.90
CA SER A 72 -12.82 -1.94 -0.54
C SER A 72 -12.52 -0.80 0.43
N ARG A 73 -13.37 -0.67 1.45
CA ARG A 73 -13.20 0.33 2.50
C ARG A 73 -11.97 0.05 3.35
N GLU A 74 -11.70 -1.23 3.61
CA GLU A 74 -10.54 -1.69 4.37
C GLU A 74 -9.24 -1.32 3.65
N HIS A 75 -9.18 -1.47 2.32
CA HIS A 75 -8.00 -1.07 1.55
C HIS A 75 -7.79 0.44 1.55
N TYR A 76 -8.87 1.21 1.45
CA TYR A 76 -8.83 2.67 1.54
C TYR A 76 -8.30 3.11 2.91
N ASP A 77 -8.89 2.61 4.00
CA ASP A 77 -8.52 2.99 5.36
C ASP A 77 -7.08 2.55 5.66
N ALA A 78 -6.65 1.35 5.24
CA ALA A 78 -5.27 0.89 5.43
C ALA A 78 -4.25 1.78 4.71
N LEU A 79 -4.49 2.14 3.44
CA LEU A 79 -3.59 3.04 2.69
C LEU A 79 -3.59 4.44 3.29
N ARG A 80 -4.75 4.96 3.69
CA ARG A 80 -4.87 6.26 4.35
C ARG A 80 -4.09 6.28 5.66
N GLU A 81 -4.29 5.29 6.53
CA GLU A 81 -3.62 5.18 7.83
C GLU A 81 -2.09 5.05 7.68
N ALA A 82 -1.61 4.27 6.69
CA ALA A 82 -0.19 4.17 6.39
C ALA A 82 0.44 5.53 6.05
N LEU A 83 -0.22 6.31 5.17
CA LEU A 83 0.25 7.62 4.74
C LEU A 83 0.29 8.63 5.89
N ILE A 84 -0.79 8.72 6.68
CA ILE A 84 -0.84 9.66 7.82
C ILE A 84 0.07 9.24 8.98
N SER A 85 0.43 7.96 9.06
CA SER A 85 1.45 7.45 9.98
C SER A 85 2.88 7.70 9.47
N GLY A 86 3.02 8.32 8.29
CA GLY A 86 4.28 8.77 7.69
C GLY A 86 4.96 7.75 6.76
N THR A 87 4.30 6.62 6.45
CA THR A 87 4.80 5.71 5.42
C THR A 87 4.55 6.34 4.07
N ASN A 88 5.58 6.91 3.44
CA ASN A 88 5.42 7.75 2.26
C ASN A 88 5.89 7.10 0.95
N VAL A 89 6.24 5.81 0.99
CA VAL A 89 6.57 5.01 -0.20
C VAL A 89 5.39 4.11 -0.54
N ILE A 90 4.88 4.22 -1.76
CA ILE A 90 3.80 3.39 -2.28
C ILE A 90 4.33 2.56 -3.46
N ASP A 91 4.16 1.25 -3.38
CA ASP A 91 4.50 0.31 -4.45
C ASP A 91 3.22 -0.16 -5.17
N THR A 92 3.18 0.04 -6.48
CA THR A 92 2.03 -0.29 -7.33
C THR A 92 2.45 -0.75 -8.73
N SER A 93 1.46 -1.02 -9.56
CA SER A 93 1.61 -1.37 -10.97
C SER A 93 0.26 -1.27 -11.69
N SER A 94 0.31 -0.98 -12.99
CA SER A 94 -0.86 -0.95 -13.87
C SER A 94 -1.65 -2.28 -13.90
N ASN A 95 -0.96 -3.41 -13.72
CA ASN A 95 -1.60 -4.72 -13.68
C ASN A 95 -2.19 -5.10 -12.30
N TYR A 96 -1.95 -4.31 -11.25
CA TYR A 96 -2.47 -4.63 -9.91
C TYR A 96 -3.97 -4.41 -9.86
N MET A 97 -4.70 -5.53 -9.79
CA MET A 97 -6.17 -5.55 -9.85
C MET A 97 -6.72 -4.79 -11.07
N ASP A 98 -6.04 -4.91 -12.22
CA ASP A 98 -6.46 -4.31 -13.49
C ASP A 98 -6.65 -2.78 -13.37
N GLY A 99 -5.63 -2.11 -12.81
CA GLY A 99 -5.59 -0.67 -12.55
C GLY A 99 -6.36 -0.21 -11.31
N ALA A 100 -7.14 -1.08 -10.65
CA ALA A 100 -7.94 -0.68 -9.49
C ALA A 100 -7.09 -0.28 -8.28
N ALA A 101 -5.86 -0.78 -8.16
CA ALA A 101 -4.92 -0.37 -7.12
C ALA A 101 -4.45 1.09 -7.33
N GLU A 102 -4.09 1.46 -8.56
CA GLU A 102 -3.68 2.82 -8.90
C GLU A 102 -4.82 3.82 -8.69
N ALA A 103 -6.05 3.42 -9.07
CA ALA A 103 -7.23 4.24 -8.83
C ALA A 103 -7.52 4.44 -7.33
N LEU A 104 -7.33 3.40 -6.50
CA LEU A 104 -7.43 3.53 -5.04
C LEU A 104 -6.40 4.52 -4.47
N ILE A 105 -5.15 4.45 -4.94
CA ILE A 105 -4.10 5.40 -4.54
C ILE A 105 -4.52 6.83 -4.89
N GLY A 106 -5.04 7.04 -6.11
CA GLY A 106 -5.55 8.33 -6.54
C GLY A 106 -6.66 8.86 -5.64
N ASP A 107 -7.60 8.01 -5.23
CA ASP A 107 -8.69 8.38 -4.32
C ASP A 107 -8.16 8.81 -2.94
N VAL A 108 -7.31 8.00 -2.30
CA VAL A 108 -6.78 8.30 -0.97
C VAL A 108 -5.90 9.56 -0.98
N VAL A 109 -5.01 9.69 -1.97
CA VAL A 109 -4.10 10.84 -2.05
C VAL A 109 -4.87 12.13 -2.28
N ARG A 110 -5.85 12.12 -3.20
CA ARG A 110 -6.71 13.29 -3.46
C ARG A 110 -7.42 13.74 -2.18
N ASP A 111 -8.00 12.80 -1.45
CA ASP A 111 -8.79 13.12 -0.25
C ASP A 111 -7.89 13.62 0.89
N LEU A 112 -6.68 13.07 1.06
CA LEU A 112 -5.70 13.55 2.04
C LEU A 112 -5.12 14.93 1.70
N VAL A 113 -4.87 15.19 0.41
CA VAL A 113 -4.41 16.50 -0.07
C VAL A 113 -5.50 17.55 0.11
N ALA A 114 -6.75 17.24 -0.26
CA ALA A 114 -7.89 18.13 -0.06
C ALA A 114 -8.13 18.46 1.43
N ALA A 115 -7.87 17.50 2.32
CA ALA A 115 -7.94 17.69 3.77
C ALA A 115 -6.71 18.41 4.38
N GLY A 116 -5.70 18.77 3.57
CA GLY A 116 -4.47 19.41 4.04
C GLY A 116 -3.59 18.51 4.92
N ARG A 117 -3.78 17.19 4.85
CA ARG A 117 -3.06 16.19 5.68
C ARG A 117 -1.86 15.58 5.00
N LEU A 118 -1.68 15.86 3.72
CA LEU A 118 -0.61 15.35 2.87
C LEU A 118 -0.38 16.33 1.73
N LYS A 119 0.86 16.49 1.27
CA LYS A 119 1.18 17.13 -0.01
C LYS A 119 1.70 16.10 -0.99
N ARG A 120 1.52 16.32 -2.29
CA ARG A 120 1.94 15.34 -3.31
C ARG A 120 3.46 15.14 -3.28
N GLU A 121 4.23 16.19 -3.06
CA GLU A 121 5.69 16.16 -2.96
C GLU A 121 6.22 15.38 -1.74
N GLU A 122 5.34 15.04 -0.78
CA GLU A 122 5.73 14.27 0.41
C GLU A 122 5.69 12.76 0.18
N ILE A 123 5.16 12.28 -0.95
CA ILE A 123 5.05 10.85 -1.27
C ILE A 123 5.85 10.43 -2.51
N VAL A 124 6.36 9.20 -2.45
CA VAL A 124 7.04 8.51 -3.55
C VAL A 124 6.17 7.35 -4.01
N ILE A 125 5.83 7.34 -5.30
CA ILE A 125 5.04 6.28 -5.92
C ILE A 125 5.93 5.54 -6.91
N ILE A 126 6.04 4.22 -6.73
CA ILE A 126 6.76 3.32 -7.60
C ILE A 126 5.73 2.51 -8.36
N SER A 127 5.52 2.82 -9.64
CA SER A 127 4.67 2.02 -10.54
C SER A 127 5.53 1.18 -11.50
N LYS A 128 4.92 0.14 -12.05
CA LYS A 128 5.54 -0.83 -12.95
C LYS A 128 4.66 -0.99 -14.19
N ALA A 129 5.31 -1.26 -15.31
CA ALA A 129 4.68 -1.48 -16.60
C ALA A 129 5.37 -2.64 -17.33
N GLY A 130 4.77 -3.12 -18.42
CA GLY A 130 5.32 -4.19 -19.25
C GLY A 130 4.65 -5.56 -19.07
N TYR A 131 3.72 -5.71 -18.12
CA TYR A 131 2.90 -6.92 -18.00
C TYR A 131 1.48 -6.65 -18.47
N ILE A 132 1.14 -7.20 -19.64
CA ILE A 132 -0.16 -6.98 -20.28
C ILE A 132 -1.09 -8.13 -19.91
N GLN A 133 -2.15 -7.82 -19.16
CA GLN A 133 -3.18 -8.77 -18.73
C GLN A 133 -4.53 -8.06 -18.57
N GLY A 134 -5.60 -8.83 -18.38
CA GLY A 134 -6.91 -8.28 -18.06
C GLY A 134 -7.46 -7.44 -19.21
N ARG A 135 -8.02 -6.27 -18.91
CA ARG A 135 -8.56 -5.40 -19.98
C ARG A 135 -7.46 -4.88 -20.89
N ASN A 136 -6.21 -4.78 -20.41
CA ASN A 136 -5.09 -4.32 -21.22
C ASN A 136 -4.71 -5.30 -22.34
N SER A 137 -5.07 -6.59 -22.24
CA SER A 137 -4.81 -7.55 -23.34
C SER A 137 -5.73 -7.36 -24.55
N LEU A 138 -6.83 -6.61 -24.40
CA LEU A 138 -7.69 -6.26 -25.54
C LEU A 138 -6.96 -5.32 -26.51
N LEU A 139 -6.08 -4.46 -26.00
CA LEU A 139 -5.28 -3.54 -26.82
C LEU A 139 -4.25 -4.28 -27.68
N THR A 140 -3.69 -5.38 -27.18
CA THR A 140 -2.75 -6.23 -27.94
C THR A 140 -3.42 -7.10 -29.00
N ALA A 141 -4.76 -7.20 -28.99
CA ALA A 141 -5.48 -7.85 -30.07
C ALA A 141 -5.63 -6.95 -31.31
N GLU A 142 -5.51 -5.63 -31.12
CA GLU A 142 -5.66 -4.63 -32.18
C GLU A 142 -4.33 -4.07 -32.67
N ILE A 143 -3.29 -4.11 -31.82
CA ILE A 143 -1.96 -3.57 -32.10
C ILE A 143 -0.91 -4.64 -31.83
N ASP A 144 -0.15 -4.97 -32.87
CA ASP A 144 1.01 -5.86 -32.75
C ASP A 144 2.21 -5.06 -32.20
N PHE A 145 2.73 -5.49 -31.05
CA PHE A 145 3.91 -4.89 -30.43
C PHE A 145 5.09 -5.83 -30.66
N PRO A 146 6.06 -5.48 -31.52
CA PRO A 146 7.15 -6.40 -31.90
C PRO A 146 8.05 -6.81 -30.71
N GLU A 147 8.06 -6.04 -29.62
CA GLU A 147 8.78 -6.36 -28.38
C GLU A 147 7.97 -7.23 -27.40
N GLN A 148 6.72 -7.59 -27.74
CA GLN A 148 5.86 -8.39 -26.88
C GLN A 148 6.24 -9.86 -26.93
N THR A 149 6.60 -10.40 -25.76
CA THR A 149 6.71 -11.85 -25.58
C THR A 149 5.36 -12.40 -25.11
N VAL A 150 4.68 -13.16 -25.98
CA VAL A 150 3.42 -13.82 -25.66
C VAL A 150 3.70 -15.03 -24.78
N PHE A 151 3.20 -15.03 -23.55
CA PHE A 151 3.32 -16.20 -22.67
C PHE A 151 2.40 -17.33 -23.15
N ASP A 152 2.96 -18.36 -23.76
CA ASP A 152 2.24 -19.53 -24.26
C ASP A 152 2.80 -20.84 -23.67
N ARG A 153 2.23 -21.99 -24.07
CA ARG A 153 2.70 -23.31 -23.61
C ARG A 153 4.07 -23.71 -24.19
N ASN A 154 4.56 -23.04 -25.21
CA ASN A 154 5.86 -23.30 -25.84
C ASN A 154 6.99 -22.52 -25.15
N LEU A 155 6.66 -21.60 -24.24
CA LEU A 155 7.58 -20.86 -23.39
C LEU A 155 7.89 -21.55 -22.04
N ALA A 156 7.51 -22.83 -21.88
CA ALA A 156 7.89 -23.63 -20.72
C ALA A 156 9.37 -24.05 -20.78
N HIS A 157 10.03 -23.93 -19.63
CA HIS A 157 11.42 -24.25 -19.31
C HIS A 157 11.86 -25.68 -19.64
#